data_AF-A0A0D0AN39-F1
#
_entry.id   AF-A0A0D0AN39-F1
#
_cell.length_a   1.000
_cell.length_b   1.000
_cell.length_c   1.000
_cell.angle_alpha   90.00
_cell.angle_beta   90.00
_cell.angle_gamma   90.00
#
_symmetry.space_group_name_H-M   'P 1'
#
loop_
_entity.id
_entity.type
_entity.pdbx_description
1 polymer ?
#
loop_
_entity_poly.entity_id
_entity_poly.type
_entity_poly.pdbx_seq_one_letter_code
_entity_poly.pdbx_strand_id
1 'polypeptide(L)'
;IPIKVEEAFKHYRYVPYTALTHAARSKAFLRGEDSSFVFTQDGLTAKGLDRSNELTITTVDWVAAAKAAEERTLHHWGEARASALVSHH
;
A
#
# COMPACT_ATOMS: atom_id res chain seq x y z
N ILE A 1 -1.26 8.15 3.22
CA ILE A 1 -1.13 6.92 2.40
C ILE A 1 -1.57 7.29 0.99
N PRO A 2 -0.92 6.82 -0.08
CA PRO A 2 -1.30 7.15 -1.46
C PRO A 2 -2.75 6.73 -1.76
N ILE A 3 -3.47 7.49 -2.59
CA ILE A 3 -4.91 7.26 -2.83
C ILE A 3 -5.18 5.84 -3.37
N LYS A 4 -4.33 5.35 -4.27
CA LYS A 4 -4.45 3.97 -4.79
C LYS A 4 -4.31 2.89 -3.74
N VAL A 5 -3.45 3.13 -2.75
CA VAL A 5 -3.25 2.19 -1.65
C VAL A 5 -4.49 2.19 -0.76
N GLU A 6 -5.07 3.38 -0.49
CA GLU A 6 -6.37 3.48 0.19
C GLU A 6 -7.49 2.74 -0.55
N GLU A 7 -7.59 2.94 -1.86
CA GLU A 7 -8.58 2.24 -2.68
C GLU A 7 -8.36 0.73 -2.68
N ALA A 8 -7.12 0.26 -2.65
CA ALA A 8 -6.83 -1.17 -2.51
C ALA A 8 -7.30 -1.72 -1.14
N PHE A 9 -7.08 -1.01 -0.04
CA PHE A 9 -7.63 -1.38 1.27
C PHE A 9 -9.16 -1.43 1.26
N LYS A 10 -9.82 -0.40 0.71
CA LYS A 10 -11.30 -0.34 0.62
C LYS A 10 -11.92 -1.47 -0.20
N HIS A 11 -11.17 -2.03 -1.15
CA HIS A 11 -11.67 -3.09 -2.03
C HIS A 11 -11.11 -4.48 -1.71
N TYR A 12 -10.47 -4.66 -0.55
CA TYR A 12 -9.81 -5.93 -0.18
C TYR A 12 -8.81 -6.45 -1.21
N ARG A 13 -8.14 -5.54 -1.91
CA ARG A 13 -7.08 -5.91 -2.86
C ARG A 13 -5.76 -6.04 -2.13
N TYR A 14 -4.89 -6.88 -2.70
CA TYR A 14 -3.54 -7.02 -2.21
C TYR A 14 -2.80 -5.67 -2.21
N VAL A 15 -2.19 -5.32 -1.07
CA VAL A 15 -1.35 -4.13 -0.92
C VAL A 15 0.07 -4.58 -0.59
N PRO A 16 1.06 -4.24 -1.43
CA PRO A 16 2.46 -4.54 -1.14
C PRO A 16 2.96 -3.77 0.08
N TYR A 17 3.69 -4.43 0.99
CA TYR A 17 4.27 -3.74 2.14
C TYR A 17 5.26 -2.63 1.74
N THR A 18 5.95 -2.80 0.61
CA THR A 18 6.83 -1.76 0.05
C THR A 18 6.08 -0.47 -0.28
N ALA A 19 4.80 -0.56 -0.67
CA ALA A 19 3.94 0.59 -0.95
C ALA A 19 3.47 1.32 0.34
N LEU A 20 3.64 0.70 1.51
CA LEU A 20 3.29 1.25 2.82
C LEU A 20 4.47 1.89 3.55
N THR A 21 5.69 1.66 3.07
CA THR A 21 6.91 2.23 3.66
C THR A 21 6.86 3.75 3.71
N HIS A 22 7.56 4.32 4.69
CA HIS A 22 7.66 5.77 4.81
C HIS A 22 8.20 6.41 3.52
N ALA A 23 9.23 5.82 2.92
CA ALA A 23 9.81 6.29 1.66
C ALA A 23 8.78 6.30 0.51
N ALA A 24 7.99 5.24 0.34
CA ALA A 24 6.95 5.18 -0.68
C ALA A 24 5.86 6.23 -0.46
N ARG A 25 5.43 6.42 0.79
CA ARG A 25 4.44 7.44 1.16
C ARG A 25 4.95 8.85 0.92
N SER A 26 6.20 9.15 1.30
CA SER A 26 6.83 10.45 1.07
C SER A 26 7.03 10.72 -0.41
N LYS A 27 7.44 9.70 -1.19
CA LYS A 27 7.58 9.82 -2.64
C LYS A 27 6.25 10.18 -3.31
N ALA A 28 5.17 9.51 -2.94
CA ALA A 28 3.84 9.82 -3.47
C ALA A 28 3.40 11.25 -3.12
N PHE A 29 3.62 11.68 -1.87
CA PHE A 29 3.29 13.04 -1.43
C PHE A 29 4.11 14.12 -2.15
N LEU A 30 5.42 13.93 -2.31
CA LEU A 30 6.33 14.94 -2.86
C LEU A 30 6.29 15.02 -4.40
N ARG A 31 6.10 13.89 -5.08
CA ARG A 31 6.17 13.84 -6.55
C ARG A 31 4.83 13.96 -7.24
N GLY A 32 3.72 13.92 -6.48
CA GLY A 32 2.39 13.81 -7.08
C GLY A 32 2.28 12.57 -7.99
N GLU A 33 3.08 11.53 -7.76
CA GLU A 33 3.05 10.24 -8.46
C GLU A 33 1.79 9.43 -8.05
N ASP A 34 0.63 10.10 -8.02
CA ASP A 34 -0.71 9.51 -8.05
C ASP A 34 -1.15 9.24 -9.49
N SER A 35 -0.22 9.24 -10.47
CA SER A 35 -0.54 8.95 -11.87
C SER A 35 -1.17 7.57 -11.95
N SER A 36 -2.50 7.59 -12.03
CA SER A 36 -3.36 6.42 -11.98
C SER A 36 -3.28 5.57 -13.22
N PHE A 37 -2.55 6.08 -14.21
CA PHE A 37 -2.50 5.54 -15.54
C PHE A 37 -1.08 5.60 -16.10
N VAL A 38 -0.73 4.60 -16.91
CA VAL A 38 0.48 4.54 -17.74
C VAL A 38 0.04 4.45 -19.20
N PHE A 39 0.73 5.14 -20.09
CA PHE A 39 0.61 4.87 -21.52
C PHE A 39 1.39 3.61 -21.87
N THR A 40 0.68 2.64 -22.42
CA THR A 40 1.24 1.42 -23.01
C THR A 40 1.03 1.44 -24.53
N GLN A 41 1.65 0.51 -25.26
CA GLN A 41 1.41 0.37 -26.70
C GLN A 41 -0.07 0.15 -27.04
N ASP A 42 -0.83 -0.45 -26.12
CA ASP A 42 -2.27 -0.72 -26.25
C ASP A 42 -3.16 0.42 -25.73
N GLY A 43 -2.56 1.58 -25.38
CA GLY A 43 -3.27 2.76 -24.88
C GLY A 43 -3.07 3.02 -23.38
N LEU A 44 -3.97 3.81 -22.81
CA LEU A 44 -3.90 4.26 -21.42
C LEU A 44 -4.41 3.16 -20.47
N THR A 45 -3.54 2.58 -19.65
CA THR A 45 -3.88 1.51 -18.70
C THR A 45 -3.70 1.97 -17.26
N ALA A 46 -4.47 1.43 -16.32
CA ALA A 46 -4.31 1.77 -14.92
C ALA A 46 -2.97 1.26 -14.38
N LYS A 47 -2.16 2.15 -13.78
CA LYS A 47 -0.91 1.77 -13.13
C LYS A 47 -1.22 1.06 -11.81
N GLY A 48 -0.97 -0.24 -11.77
CA GLY A 48 -1.07 -1.05 -10.56
C GLY A 48 -0.13 -0.59 -9.43
N LEU A 49 -0.29 -1.19 -8.24
CA LEU A 49 0.63 -0.95 -7.14
C LEU A 49 2.00 -1.53 -7.48
N ASP A 50 3.05 -0.75 -7.23
CA ASP A 50 4.42 -1.19 -7.42
C ASP A 50 4.77 -2.29 -6.41
N ARG A 51 5.22 -3.43 -6.93
CA ARG A 51 5.62 -4.61 -6.16
C ARG A 51 7.13 -4.84 -6.19
N SER A 52 7.87 -3.93 -6.82
CA SER A 52 9.31 -4.03 -6.91
C SER A 52 9.92 -4.12 -5.50
N ASN A 53 10.97 -4.93 -5.36
CA ASN A 53 11.75 -5.04 -4.13
C ASN A 53 10.96 -5.53 -2.89
N GLU A 54 9.78 -6.13 -3.09
CA GLU A 54 8.95 -6.67 -2.01
C GLU A 54 9.68 -7.76 -1.20
N LEU A 55 10.52 -8.56 -1.87
CA LEU A 55 11.36 -9.60 -1.25
C LEU A 55 12.61 -9.04 -0.56
N THR A 56 12.93 -7.77 -0.77
CA THR A 56 14.13 -7.12 -0.20
C THR A 56 13.76 -6.02 0.78
N ILE A 57 12.53 -6.01 1.28
CA ILE A 57 12.10 -5.07 2.32
C ILE A 57 12.92 -5.32 3.59
N THR A 58 13.40 -4.25 4.21
CA THR A 58 14.14 -4.36 5.47
C THR A 58 13.17 -4.73 6.60
N THR A 59 13.67 -5.37 7.67
CA THR A 59 12.82 -5.70 8.84
C THR A 59 12.19 -4.45 9.46
N VAL A 60 12.94 -3.33 9.52
CA VAL A 60 12.45 -2.06 10.08
C VAL A 60 11.30 -1.52 9.23
N ASP A 61 11.49 -1.50 7.91
CA ASP A 61 10.45 -1.05 6.98
C ASP A 61 9.23 -1.96 6.99
N TRP A 62 9.45 -3.27 7.12
CA TRP A 62 8.38 -4.25 7.21
C TRP A 62 7.53 -4.05 8.46
N VAL A 63 8.13 -3.87 9.64
CA VAL A 63 7.38 -3.60 10.88
C VAL A 63 6.60 -2.30 10.79
N ALA A 64 7.19 -1.24 10.23
CA ALA A 64 6.50 0.03 10.03
C ALA A 64 5.34 -0.10 9.03
N ALA A 65 5.53 -0.85 7.95
CA ALA A 65 4.52 -1.13 6.95
C ALA A 65 3.38 -2.01 7.51
N ALA A 66 3.69 -2.99 8.37
CA ALA A 66 2.72 -3.82 9.07
C ALA A 66 1.79 -2.99 9.96
N LYS A 67 2.36 -2.10 10.79
CA LYS A 67 1.56 -1.15 11.59
C LYS A 67 0.67 -0.27 10.72
N ALA A 68 1.20 0.23 9.60
CA ALA A 68 0.39 1.01 8.67
C ALA A 68 -0.75 0.17 8.06
N ALA A 69 -0.53 -1.11 7.76
CA ALA A 69 -1.57 -2.01 7.26
C ALA A 69 -2.67 -2.26 8.31
N GLU A 70 -2.29 -2.44 9.57
CA GLU A 70 -3.21 -2.59 10.71
C GLU A 70 -4.08 -1.34 10.90
N GLU A 71 -3.46 -0.15 10.92
CA GLU A 71 -4.18 1.13 11.02
C GLU A 71 -5.19 1.32 9.88
N ARG A 72 -4.81 0.96 8.64
CA ARG A 72 -5.71 1.09 7.48
C ARG A 72 -6.81 0.04 7.50
N THR A 73 -6.51 -1.16 7.96
CA THR A 73 -7.51 -2.22 8.14
C THR A 73 -8.53 -1.80 9.20
N LEU A 74 -8.07 -1.25 10.32
CA LEU A 74 -8.94 -0.69 11.36
C LEU A 74 -9.84 0.42 10.81
N HIS A 75 -9.25 1.35 10.06
CA HIS A 75 -9.97 2.49 9.51
C HIS A 75 -11.10 2.09 8.54
N HIS A 76 -10.85 1.14 7.64
CA HIS A 76 -11.83 0.75 6.62
C HIS A 76 -12.77 -0.37 7.04
N TRP A 77 -12.34 -1.24 7.96
CA TRP A 77 -13.00 -2.52 8.20
C TRP A 77 -13.26 -2.85 9.66
N GLY A 78 -12.90 -1.93 10.56
CA GLY A 78 -13.19 -2.04 11.98
C GLY A 78 -12.29 -2.99 12.75
N GLU A 79 -12.53 -3.01 14.05
CA GLU A 79 -11.64 -3.59 15.06
C GLU A 79 -11.44 -5.10 14.89
N ALA A 80 -12.52 -5.86 14.61
CA ALA A 80 -12.44 -7.31 14.51
C ALA A 80 -11.41 -7.79 13.48
N ARG A 81 -11.34 -7.12 12.32
CA ARG A 81 -10.39 -7.46 11.26
C ARG A 81 -9.00 -6.91 11.52
N ALA A 82 -8.89 -5.73 12.12
CA ALA A 82 -7.60 -5.20 12.54
C ALA A 82 -6.93 -6.12 13.57
N SER A 83 -7.66 -6.56 14.59
CA SER A 83 -7.15 -7.47 15.63
C SER A 83 -6.75 -8.84 15.06
N ALA A 84 -7.49 -9.36 14.08
CA ALA A 84 -7.10 -10.59 13.39
C ALA A 84 -5.78 -10.43 12.61
N LEU A 85 -5.56 -9.27 11.98
CA LEU A 85 -4.31 -8.98 11.28
C LEU A 85 -3.13 -8.81 12.25
N VAL A 86 -3.33 -8.10 13.37
CA VAL A 86 -2.32 -7.96 14.44
C VAL A 86 -1.89 -9.32 14.97
N SER A 87 -2.84 -10.25 15.16
CA SER A 87 -2.55 -11.60 15.67
C SER A 87 -1.79 -12.50 14.69
N HIS A 88 -1.73 -12.11 13.41
CA HIS A 88 -1.06 -12.87 12.35
C HIS A 88 0.42 -12.48 12.19
N HIS A 89 0.80 -11.26 12.56
CA HIS A 89 2.19 -10.79 12.51
C HIS A 89 3.02 -11.30 13.69
#